data_AF-A0A497CMT6-F1
#
_entry.id   AF-A0A497CMT6-F1
#
_cell.length_a   1.000
_cell.length_b   1.000
_cell.length_c   1.000
_cell.angle_alpha   90.00
_cell.angle_beta   90.00
_cell.angle_gamma   90.00
#
_symmetry.space_group_name_H-M   'P 1'
#
loop_
_entity.id
_entity.type
_entity.pdbx_description
1 polymer ?
#
loop_
_entity_poly.entity_id
_entity_poly.type
_entity_poly.pdbx_seq_one_letter_code
_entity_poly.pdbx_strand_id
1 'polypeptide(L)'
;IKSDATGNGSVIITTVGSNGDYVTVERYIPAYSGSDDGWHTIASPVDNMTITGSDFFPGANDDLYKWDEPNNIWENYKAGWGDDNLYATEGYLVAYETSATKNFYGLLTNWDWDLFPLSYTPTEGNGWNLLGNPFPSAIEWGTADWALTNVGGVAQIWNDAGGNYISRNAGDIIPSTNGFFVQVSSATNSMTIPTSARVHNTTNNYKSSRVEEMDETLLLTITNEENTYYDVNRIGFRNDATEEWDIAFDAHKMFGSSTAPQLWTVSNDEIFSQNYLPYVYESYQLPLNFRAGVNSTYHLNFEGVESFFPNSEIHLEDVLLDKIIDLREQQLYDFMASTDDSEDRFILHFYGVTTTGDKPELNDTRIFSQHNTIYIQSGQMPKDAYRIEVFNVMGQTVYAERMEPTTLGSFTLNEKTGVYVVRVYGDKQTIVQKVMIK
;
A
#
# COMPACT_ATOMS: atom_id res chain seq x y z
N ILE A 1 -9.88 2.31 28.81
CA ILE A 1 -9.10 2.97 27.75
C ILE A 1 -10.07 3.87 27.01
N LYS A 2 -9.84 5.17 26.97
CA LYS A 2 -10.86 6.15 26.55
C LYS A 2 -10.81 6.45 25.05
N SER A 3 -11.91 6.91 24.47
CA SER A 3 -11.97 7.35 23.07
C SER A 3 -12.95 8.52 22.90
N ASP A 4 -12.58 9.45 22.02
CA ASP A 4 -13.43 10.56 21.60
C ASP A 4 -13.22 10.88 20.11
N ALA A 5 -13.86 11.94 19.60
CA ALA A 5 -13.77 12.33 18.20
C ALA A 5 -12.34 12.65 17.71
N THR A 6 -11.40 12.87 18.62
CA THR A 6 -10.00 13.20 18.30
C THR A 6 -9.10 11.97 18.22
N GLY A 7 -9.49 10.84 18.81
CA GLY A 7 -8.76 9.58 18.70
C GLY A 7 -9.01 8.60 19.83
N ASN A 8 -8.21 7.54 19.85
CA ASN A 8 -8.28 6.46 20.83
C ASN A 8 -7.11 6.52 21.81
N GLY A 9 -7.39 6.29 23.09
CA GLY A 9 -6.37 5.91 24.05
C GLY A 9 -5.75 4.56 23.66
N SER A 10 -4.51 4.35 24.08
CA SER A 10 -3.74 3.15 23.74
C SER A 10 -3.12 2.54 24.99
N VAL A 11 -3.15 1.21 25.08
CA VAL A 11 -2.46 0.44 26.12
C VAL A 11 -1.77 -0.73 25.46
N ILE A 12 -0.49 -0.96 25.76
CA ILE A 12 0.22 -2.18 25.37
C ILE A 12 0.42 -2.99 26.64
N ILE A 13 -0.19 -4.17 26.69
CA ILE A 13 -0.11 -5.04 27.87
C ILE A 13 1.16 -5.89 27.77
N THR A 14 1.99 -5.87 28.80
CA THR A 14 3.18 -6.73 28.89
C THR A 14 2.97 -7.92 29.82
N THR A 15 2.03 -7.82 30.77
CA THR A 15 1.63 -8.89 31.68
C THR A 15 0.14 -8.79 31.97
N VAL A 16 -0.61 -9.88 31.76
CA VAL A 16 -2.00 -9.96 32.21
C VAL A 16 -1.99 -10.33 33.69
N GLY A 17 -2.63 -9.52 34.54
CA GLY A 17 -2.71 -9.80 35.98
C GLY A 17 -3.40 -11.15 36.24
N SER A 18 -2.94 -11.89 37.25
CA SER A 18 -3.42 -13.25 37.57
C SER A 18 -4.90 -13.35 37.97
N ASN A 19 -5.62 -12.22 38.07
CA ASN A 19 -7.05 -12.16 38.37
C ASN A 19 -7.93 -11.73 37.18
N GLY A 20 -7.36 -11.53 35.97
CA GLY A 20 -8.15 -11.19 34.78
C GLY A 20 -9.00 -9.93 35.01
N ASP A 21 -8.35 -8.78 35.20
CA ASP A 21 -9.08 -7.53 35.35
C ASP A 21 -9.81 -7.23 34.04
N TYR A 22 -11.14 -7.29 34.09
CA TYR A 22 -11.99 -6.85 32.99
C TYR A 22 -11.74 -5.37 32.77
N VAL A 23 -11.54 -4.99 31.51
CA VAL A 23 -11.34 -3.60 31.14
C VAL A 23 -12.36 -3.18 30.13
N THR A 24 -12.59 -1.87 30.11
CA THR A 24 -13.35 -1.19 29.08
C THR A 24 -12.41 -0.56 28.08
N VAL A 25 -12.59 -0.84 26.79
CA VAL A 25 -11.95 -0.14 25.67
C VAL A 25 -13.04 0.62 24.92
N GLU A 26 -12.95 1.94 24.95
CA GLU A 26 -13.92 2.82 24.30
C GLU A 26 -13.58 3.00 22.81
N ARG A 27 -14.61 3.15 21.98
CA ARG A 27 -14.52 3.52 20.57
C ARG A 27 -15.59 4.55 20.25
N TYR A 28 -15.17 5.77 19.91
CA TYR A 28 -16.06 6.79 19.38
C TYR A 28 -16.45 6.46 17.94
N ILE A 29 -17.75 6.47 17.68
CA ILE A 29 -18.34 6.23 16.36
C ILE A 29 -19.27 7.41 16.03
N PRO A 30 -18.95 8.20 14.99
CA PRO A 30 -19.86 9.19 14.44
C PRO A 30 -21.18 8.58 13.94
N ALA A 31 -22.27 9.34 14.01
CA ALA A 31 -23.50 8.99 13.33
C ALA A 31 -23.35 9.13 11.81
N TYR A 32 -24.10 8.32 11.06
CA TYR A 32 -24.40 8.62 9.66
C TYR A 32 -25.28 9.88 9.56
N SER A 33 -25.22 10.56 8.42
CA SER A 33 -26.08 11.71 8.10
C SER A 33 -27.02 11.45 6.92
N GLY A 34 -26.80 10.38 6.17
CA GLY A 34 -27.60 9.90 5.06
C GLY A 34 -27.49 8.39 4.84
N SER A 35 -27.93 7.91 3.68
CA SER A 35 -27.84 6.49 3.32
C SER A 35 -26.44 6.05 2.87
N ASP A 36 -25.59 7.02 2.51
CA ASP A 36 -24.36 6.77 1.77
C ASP A 36 -23.09 7.07 2.59
N ASP A 37 -23.23 7.37 3.90
CA ASP A 37 -22.15 7.75 4.81
C ASP A 37 -22.22 7.05 6.18
N GLY A 38 -21.23 7.32 7.05
CA GLY A 38 -21.23 6.85 8.44
C GLY A 38 -20.91 5.37 8.62
N TRP A 39 -20.31 4.76 7.60
CA TRP A 39 -19.83 3.39 7.65
C TRP A 39 -18.47 3.34 8.33
N HIS A 40 -18.32 2.45 9.30
CA HIS A 40 -17.08 2.27 10.03
C HIS A 40 -16.72 0.80 10.17
N THR A 41 -15.51 0.42 9.74
CA THR A 41 -14.96 -0.89 10.09
C THR A 41 -14.46 -0.85 11.53
N ILE A 42 -14.94 -1.79 12.36
CA ILE A 42 -14.53 -1.94 13.76
C ILE A 42 -13.94 -3.33 13.99
N ALA A 43 -13.20 -3.46 15.08
CA ALA A 43 -12.72 -4.74 15.60
C ALA A 43 -12.78 -4.71 17.13
N SER A 44 -13.08 -5.86 17.73
CA SER A 44 -13.08 -5.98 19.18
C SER A 44 -11.68 -6.29 19.70
N PRO A 45 -11.13 -5.55 20.67
CA PRO A 45 -9.90 -5.95 21.36
C PRO A 45 -10.16 -7.01 22.45
N VAL A 46 -11.43 -7.41 22.61
CA VAL A 46 -11.92 -8.42 23.55
C VAL A 46 -12.44 -9.59 22.72
N ASP A 47 -11.91 -10.76 22.99
CA ASP A 47 -12.37 -11.96 22.29
C ASP A 47 -13.69 -12.49 22.86
N ASN A 48 -14.52 -13.05 21.99
CA ASN A 48 -15.82 -13.64 22.32
C ASN A 48 -16.76 -12.68 23.10
N MET A 49 -16.77 -11.39 22.74
CA MET A 49 -17.61 -10.40 23.41
C MET A 49 -19.07 -10.51 22.93
N THR A 50 -20.01 -10.76 23.85
CA THR A 50 -21.44 -10.85 23.51
C THR A 50 -21.99 -9.52 22.97
N ILE A 51 -22.72 -9.59 21.85
CA ILE A 51 -23.34 -8.42 21.20
C ILE A 51 -24.62 -8.04 21.93
N THR A 52 -25.54 -8.99 22.16
CA THR A 52 -26.79 -8.73 22.89
C THR A 52 -26.54 -8.10 24.26
N GLY A 53 -27.12 -6.92 24.47
CA GLY A 53 -26.99 -6.17 25.72
C GLY A 53 -25.70 -5.34 25.85
N SER A 54 -24.84 -5.33 24.83
CA SER A 54 -23.69 -4.43 24.72
C SER A 54 -24.06 -3.12 24.01
N ASP A 55 -23.14 -2.15 24.03
CA ASP A 55 -23.26 -0.90 23.28
C ASP A 55 -23.25 -1.10 21.75
N PHE A 56 -22.85 -2.29 21.27
CA PHE A 56 -22.79 -2.62 19.85
C PHE A 56 -24.05 -3.30 19.31
N PHE A 57 -24.99 -3.69 20.19
CA PHE A 57 -26.27 -4.25 19.77
C PHE A 57 -27.00 -3.24 18.86
N PRO A 58 -27.26 -3.57 17.58
CA PRO A 58 -27.83 -2.60 16.65
C PRO A 58 -29.30 -2.33 16.97
N GLY A 59 -29.67 -1.05 17.10
CA GLY A 59 -31.06 -0.61 17.18
C GLY A 59 -31.83 -0.80 15.86
N ALA A 60 -33.05 -0.27 15.81
CA ALA A 60 -33.91 -0.41 14.63
C ALA A 60 -33.27 0.19 13.36
N ASN A 61 -32.61 1.34 13.52
CA ASN A 61 -32.00 2.12 12.44
C ASN A 61 -30.47 1.97 12.39
N ASP A 62 -29.87 1.16 13.25
CA ASP A 62 -28.43 0.90 13.24
C ASP A 62 -28.13 -0.38 12.47
N ASP A 63 -26.90 -0.49 11.99
CA ASP A 63 -26.42 -1.64 11.25
C ASP A 63 -25.14 -2.21 11.86
N LEU A 64 -25.08 -3.55 11.83
CA LEU A 64 -23.91 -4.34 12.20
C LEU A 64 -23.82 -5.51 11.21
N TYR A 65 -22.71 -5.56 10.48
CA TYR A 65 -22.43 -6.55 9.46
C TYR A 65 -21.09 -7.25 9.68
N LYS A 66 -21.04 -8.52 9.30
CA LYS A 66 -19.80 -9.27 9.16
C LYS A 66 -19.62 -9.62 7.70
N TRP A 67 -18.37 -9.77 7.29
CA TRP A 67 -18.02 -10.12 5.92
C TRP A 67 -18.02 -11.63 5.75
N ASP A 68 -18.71 -12.12 4.72
CA ASP A 68 -18.75 -13.53 4.32
C ASP A 68 -18.08 -13.67 2.95
N GLU A 69 -16.79 -14.00 2.97
CA GLU A 69 -15.96 -14.19 1.77
C GLU A 69 -16.50 -15.30 0.85
N PRO A 70 -16.87 -16.49 1.36
CA PRO A 70 -17.42 -17.54 0.50
C PRO A 70 -18.62 -17.14 -0.36
N ASN A 71 -19.52 -16.33 0.19
CA ASN A 71 -20.72 -15.90 -0.52
C ASN A 71 -20.61 -14.48 -1.09
N ASN A 72 -19.50 -13.77 -0.85
CA ASN A 72 -19.25 -12.38 -1.24
C ASN A 72 -20.35 -11.40 -0.79
N ILE A 73 -20.74 -11.48 0.47
CA ILE A 73 -21.83 -10.66 1.05
C ILE A 73 -21.47 -10.08 2.41
N TRP A 74 -22.12 -8.96 2.73
CA TRP A 74 -22.24 -8.47 4.09
C TRP A 74 -23.46 -9.10 4.76
N GLU A 75 -23.24 -9.96 5.75
CA GLU A 75 -24.33 -10.56 6.53
C GLU A 75 -24.80 -9.61 7.62
N ASN A 76 -26.09 -9.27 7.66
CA ASN A 76 -26.63 -8.37 8.70
C ASN A 76 -26.91 -9.15 9.98
N TYR A 77 -26.44 -8.66 11.13
CA TYR A 77 -26.71 -9.25 12.44
C TYR A 77 -28.22 -9.42 12.71
N LYS A 78 -29.04 -8.41 12.37
CA LYS A 78 -30.50 -8.44 12.56
C LYS A 78 -31.20 -9.46 11.66
N ALA A 79 -30.56 -9.87 10.56
CA ALA A 79 -31.05 -10.94 9.68
C ALA A 79 -30.67 -12.34 10.17
N GLY A 80 -29.89 -12.45 11.25
CA GLY A 80 -29.53 -13.72 11.88
C GLY A 80 -28.30 -14.37 11.25
N TRP A 81 -27.15 -13.70 11.32
CA TRP A 81 -25.87 -14.15 10.76
C TRP A 81 -25.21 -15.36 11.49
N GLY A 82 -25.96 -16.05 12.38
CA GLY A 82 -25.56 -17.33 12.98
C GLY A 82 -24.89 -17.34 14.37
N ASP A 83 -24.41 -16.20 14.90
CA ASP A 83 -23.79 -16.10 16.23
C ASP A 83 -24.10 -14.76 16.93
N ASP A 84 -23.84 -14.62 18.23
CA ASP A 84 -24.11 -13.43 19.06
C ASP A 84 -22.84 -12.83 19.72
N ASN A 85 -21.69 -12.99 19.08
CA ASN A 85 -20.41 -12.58 19.61
C ASN A 85 -19.58 -11.79 18.58
N LEU A 86 -18.77 -10.86 19.09
CA LEU A 86 -17.65 -10.24 18.37
C LEU A 86 -16.37 -10.99 18.75
N TYR A 87 -15.61 -11.42 17.76
CA TYR A 87 -14.32 -12.08 17.93
C TYR A 87 -13.17 -11.11 17.70
N ALA A 88 -12.07 -11.31 18.42
CA ALA A 88 -11.00 -10.30 18.42
C ALA A 88 -10.27 -10.19 17.08
N THR A 89 -10.19 -11.31 16.36
CA THR A 89 -9.49 -11.42 15.07
C THR A 89 -10.39 -11.17 13.87
N GLU A 90 -11.67 -10.92 14.09
CA GLU A 90 -12.65 -10.59 13.04
C GLU A 90 -12.92 -9.08 13.02
N GLY A 91 -13.09 -8.53 11.81
CA GLY A 91 -13.59 -7.17 11.65
C GLY A 91 -15.08 -7.18 11.32
N TYR A 92 -15.73 -6.06 11.63
CA TYR A 92 -17.16 -5.86 11.42
C TYR A 92 -17.38 -4.48 10.81
N LEU A 93 -18.48 -4.31 10.09
CA LEU A 93 -18.90 -3.03 9.55
C LEU A 93 -20.13 -2.54 10.32
N VAL A 94 -20.10 -1.28 10.76
CA VAL A 94 -21.20 -0.67 11.50
C VAL A 94 -21.58 0.68 10.94
N ALA A 95 -22.85 1.04 11.12
CA ALA A 95 -23.35 2.40 10.98
C ALA A 95 -24.41 2.63 12.06
N TYR A 96 -24.37 3.79 12.73
CA TYR A 96 -25.28 4.10 13.84
C TYR A 96 -25.97 5.44 13.60
N GLU A 97 -27.23 5.58 14.03
CA GLU A 97 -28.01 6.82 13.84
C GLU A 97 -27.59 7.94 14.81
N THR A 98 -26.83 7.59 15.86
CA THR A 98 -26.38 8.52 16.90
C THR A 98 -24.89 8.38 17.18
N SER A 99 -24.20 9.52 17.22
CA SER A 99 -22.78 9.56 17.57
C SER A 99 -22.63 9.15 19.04
N ALA A 100 -21.80 8.14 19.30
CA ALA A 100 -21.61 7.62 20.64
C ALA A 100 -20.20 7.08 20.85
N THR A 101 -19.73 7.14 22.09
CA THR A 101 -18.58 6.35 22.55
C THR A 101 -19.09 5.02 23.06
N LYS A 102 -18.77 3.94 22.36
CA LYS A 102 -19.20 2.57 22.66
C LYS A 102 -18.10 1.79 23.39
N ASN A 103 -18.50 0.87 24.24
CA ASN A 103 -17.59 0.12 25.11
C ASN A 103 -17.42 -1.32 24.66
N PHE A 104 -16.19 -1.69 24.31
CA PHE A 104 -15.77 -3.09 24.37
C PHE A 104 -15.44 -3.43 25.82
N TYR A 105 -16.05 -4.47 26.39
CA TYR A 105 -15.86 -4.84 27.79
C TYR A 105 -15.51 -6.32 27.92
N GLY A 106 -14.36 -6.60 28.53
CA GLY A 106 -13.93 -7.98 28.76
C GLY A 106 -12.46 -8.09 29.10
N LEU A 107 -11.93 -9.29 28.92
CA LEU A 107 -10.52 -9.59 29.12
C LEU A 107 -9.74 -9.26 27.85
N LEU A 108 -8.60 -8.58 28.02
CA LEU A 108 -7.68 -8.34 26.92
C LEU A 108 -6.70 -9.49 26.76
N THR A 109 -6.23 -9.65 25.54
CA THR A 109 -5.28 -10.69 25.16
C THR A 109 -3.87 -10.12 25.04
N ASN A 110 -2.87 -10.99 25.28
CA ASN A 110 -1.45 -10.65 25.17
C ASN A 110 -0.65 -11.87 24.70
N TRP A 111 -1.09 -12.44 23.60
CA TRP A 111 -0.44 -13.52 22.87
C TRP A 111 -0.61 -13.29 21.38
N ASP A 112 0.23 -13.96 20.59
CA ASP A 112 0.17 -13.89 19.13
C ASP A 112 -1.06 -14.66 18.65
N TRP A 113 -1.75 -14.13 17.63
CA TRP A 113 -2.94 -14.75 17.06
C TRP A 113 -2.62 -15.43 15.74
N ASP A 114 -2.56 -16.75 15.75
CA ASP A 114 -2.38 -17.56 14.54
C ASP A 114 -3.72 -17.81 13.85
N LEU A 115 -3.81 -17.44 12.58
CA LEU A 115 -4.99 -17.57 11.74
C LEU A 115 -4.69 -18.55 10.60
N PHE A 116 -5.39 -19.69 10.58
CA PHE A 116 -5.28 -20.69 9.52
C PHE A 116 -6.50 -21.64 9.50
N PRO A 117 -7.10 -21.92 8.33
CA PRO A 117 -7.01 -21.14 7.09
C PRO A 117 -7.95 -19.93 7.13
N LEU A 118 -7.59 -18.86 6.42
CA LEU A 118 -8.55 -17.83 5.99
C LEU A 118 -9.35 -18.34 4.78
N SER A 119 -10.56 -17.79 4.59
CA SER A 119 -11.45 -18.21 3.51
C SER A 119 -10.91 -17.81 2.15
N TYR A 120 -11.01 -18.70 1.16
CA TYR A 120 -10.57 -18.47 -0.21
C TYR A 120 -11.55 -19.08 -1.21
N THR A 121 -12.27 -18.21 -1.89
CA THR A 121 -13.29 -18.54 -2.87
C THR A 121 -13.06 -17.74 -4.16
N PRO A 122 -12.21 -18.24 -5.08
CA PRO A 122 -11.69 -17.47 -6.22
C PRO A 122 -12.75 -16.87 -7.16
N THR A 123 -13.94 -17.48 -7.24
CA THR A 123 -15.02 -17.05 -8.12
C THR A 123 -16.02 -16.08 -7.47
N GLU A 124 -15.91 -15.87 -6.16
CA GLU A 124 -16.81 -15.03 -5.37
C GLU A 124 -16.02 -13.96 -4.61
N GLY A 125 -15.80 -14.14 -3.29
CA GLY A 125 -15.11 -13.15 -2.46
C GLY A 125 -13.63 -12.96 -2.79
N ASN A 126 -13.08 -13.79 -3.67
CA ASN A 126 -11.73 -13.71 -4.22
C ASN A 126 -10.66 -13.58 -3.14
N GLY A 127 -10.85 -14.27 -2.01
CA GLY A 127 -9.91 -14.32 -0.90
C GLY A 127 -9.90 -13.10 0.01
N TRP A 128 -10.79 -12.12 -0.16
CA TRP A 128 -10.86 -10.98 0.74
C TRP A 128 -11.46 -11.37 2.08
N ASN A 129 -10.67 -11.26 3.16
CA ASN A 129 -11.09 -11.55 4.52
C ASN A 129 -11.04 -10.27 5.36
N LEU A 130 -12.12 -9.97 6.08
CA LEU A 130 -12.17 -8.84 7.02
C LEU A 130 -11.68 -9.29 8.40
N LEU A 131 -10.47 -8.88 8.75
CA LEU A 131 -9.83 -9.18 10.01
C LEU A 131 -9.94 -8.02 10.99
N GLY A 132 -9.76 -8.34 12.26
CA GLY A 132 -9.79 -7.38 13.36
C GLY A 132 -8.41 -7.16 13.96
N ASN A 133 -8.09 -5.92 14.33
CA ASN A 133 -6.99 -5.68 15.25
C ASN A 133 -7.40 -6.17 16.66
N PRO A 134 -6.80 -7.26 17.17
CA PRO A 134 -7.24 -7.91 18.40
C PRO A 134 -6.73 -7.21 19.66
N PHE A 135 -6.01 -6.09 19.52
CA PHE A 135 -5.34 -5.41 20.62
C PHE A 135 -5.98 -4.03 20.93
N PRO A 136 -5.91 -3.60 22.20
CA PRO A 136 -6.31 -2.24 22.61
C PRO A 136 -5.36 -1.12 22.12
N SER A 137 -4.33 -1.45 21.33
CA SER A 137 -3.36 -0.54 20.74
C SER A 137 -3.41 -0.65 19.23
N ALA A 138 -2.81 0.31 18.53
CA ALA A 138 -2.58 0.14 17.10
C ALA A 138 -1.58 -1.00 16.85
N ILE A 139 -1.58 -1.53 15.63
CA ILE A 139 -0.58 -2.46 15.15
C ILE A 139 0.08 -1.92 13.88
N GLU A 140 1.37 -2.17 13.76
CA GLU A 140 2.16 -1.94 12.56
C GLU A 140 2.00 -3.15 11.63
N TRP A 141 1.42 -2.94 10.45
CA TRP A 141 1.08 -3.99 9.50
C TRP A 141 2.33 -4.60 8.85
N GLY A 142 2.29 -5.90 8.54
CA GLY A 142 3.21 -6.55 7.61
C GLY A 142 4.69 -6.52 8.00
N THR A 143 5.02 -6.27 9.27
CA THR A 143 6.40 -6.36 9.76
C THR A 143 6.87 -7.81 9.82
N ALA A 144 8.18 -8.03 10.03
CA ALA A 144 8.82 -9.34 9.88
C ALA A 144 8.17 -10.49 10.69
N ASP A 145 7.48 -10.19 11.79
CA ASP A 145 6.89 -11.17 12.70
C ASP A 145 5.47 -11.65 12.29
N TRP A 146 4.83 -11.05 11.26
CA TRP A 146 3.45 -11.40 10.85
C TRP A 146 3.30 -12.79 10.19
N ALA A 147 4.40 -13.48 9.88
CA ALA A 147 4.41 -14.86 9.36
C ALA A 147 3.37 -15.13 8.24
N LEU A 148 3.33 -14.27 7.22
CA LEU A 148 2.36 -14.35 6.12
C LEU A 148 2.70 -15.50 5.17
N THR A 149 1.73 -16.38 4.87
CA THR A 149 1.84 -17.45 3.87
C THR A 149 0.62 -17.41 2.96
N ASN A 150 0.80 -17.07 1.67
CA ASN A 150 -0.28 -16.86 0.70
C ASN A 150 -1.33 -15.82 1.15
N VAL A 151 -0.87 -14.80 1.88
CA VAL A 151 -1.65 -13.63 2.31
C VAL A 151 -1.01 -12.38 1.70
N GLY A 152 -1.84 -11.50 1.17
CA GLY A 152 -1.48 -10.21 0.58
C GLY A 152 -0.61 -9.38 1.53
N GLY A 153 0.49 -8.83 1.01
CA GLY A 153 1.36 -7.92 1.74
C GLY A 153 0.77 -6.52 1.94
N VAL A 154 -0.34 -6.22 1.25
CA VAL A 154 -1.04 -4.94 1.33
C VAL A 154 -2.43 -5.14 1.92
N ALA A 155 -2.66 -4.62 3.13
CA ALA A 155 -3.97 -4.61 3.74
C ALA A 155 -4.82 -3.44 3.23
N GLN A 156 -6.14 -3.52 3.34
CA GLN A 156 -7.08 -2.45 2.98
C GLN A 156 -7.89 -2.01 4.20
N ILE A 157 -8.00 -0.71 4.43
CA ILE A 157 -8.83 -0.16 5.50
C ILE A 157 -9.92 0.72 4.90
N TRP A 158 -11.15 0.58 5.36
CA TRP A 158 -12.23 1.50 5.01
C TRP A 158 -11.95 2.90 5.57
N ASN A 159 -12.00 3.89 4.68
CA ASN A 159 -11.79 5.29 5.01
C ASN A 159 -13.05 6.09 4.68
N ASP A 160 -13.89 6.27 5.70
CA ASP A 160 -15.16 6.99 5.61
C ASP A 160 -15.00 8.40 5.02
N ALA A 161 -13.93 9.12 5.38
CA ALA A 161 -13.68 10.46 4.84
C ALA A 161 -13.41 10.47 3.32
N GLY A 162 -12.87 9.38 2.79
CA GLY A 162 -12.64 9.19 1.35
C GLY A 162 -13.78 8.45 0.65
N GLY A 163 -14.73 7.86 1.39
CA GLY A 163 -15.76 6.97 0.83
C GLY A 163 -15.15 5.76 0.12
N ASN A 164 -13.93 5.36 0.48
CA ASN A 164 -13.11 4.39 -0.24
C ASN A 164 -12.22 3.57 0.70
N TYR A 165 -11.62 2.51 0.16
CA TYR A 165 -10.57 1.75 0.83
C TYR A 165 -9.20 2.39 0.57
N ILE A 166 -8.35 2.38 1.59
CA ILE A 166 -6.96 2.83 1.49
C ILE A 166 -6.01 1.68 1.80
N SER A 167 -4.95 1.59 0.99
CA SER A 167 -3.93 0.57 1.11
C SER A 167 -3.02 0.82 2.32
N ARG A 168 -2.60 -0.27 2.97
CA ARG A 168 -1.68 -0.32 4.11
C ARG A 168 -0.53 -1.25 3.76
N ASN A 169 0.63 -0.66 3.56
CA ASN A 169 1.89 -1.34 3.28
C ASN A 169 2.57 -1.77 4.56
N ALA A 170 3.58 -2.62 4.45
CA ALA A 170 4.41 -2.99 5.59
C ALA A 170 4.95 -1.73 6.30
N GLY A 171 4.76 -1.64 7.62
CA GLY A 171 5.09 -0.46 8.42
C GLY A 171 3.94 0.53 8.62
N ASP A 172 2.87 0.44 7.82
CA ASP A 172 1.69 1.28 8.02
C ASP A 172 0.87 0.85 9.23
N ILE A 173 0.12 1.79 9.79
CA ILE A 173 -0.66 1.55 10.99
C ILE A 173 -2.07 1.05 10.68
N ILE A 174 -2.43 -0.08 11.28
CA ILE A 174 -3.82 -0.47 11.52
C ILE A 174 -4.20 0.03 12.93
N PRO A 175 -5.16 0.95 13.05
CA PRO A 175 -5.51 1.52 14.34
C PRO A 175 -6.13 0.53 15.33
N SER A 176 -6.13 0.88 16.63
CA SER A 176 -6.88 0.10 17.62
C SER A 176 -8.36 0.06 17.30
N THR A 177 -9.03 -1.04 17.61
CA THR A 177 -10.49 -1.22 17.43
C THR A 177 -10.97 -1.08 15.98
N ASN A 178 -10.08 -1.23 14.99
CA ASN A 178 -10.39 -1.10 13.57
C ASN A 178 -10.28 -2.46 12.87
N GLY A 179 -11.21 -2.71 11.95
CA GLY A 179 -11.09 -3.81 11.00
C GLY A 179 -10.14 -3.47 9.84
N PHE A 180 -9.60 -4.48 9.19
CA PHE A 180 -8.80 -4.35 7.99
C PHE A 180 -8.98 -5.59 7.11
N PHE A 181 -9.01 -5.39 5.81
CA PHE A 181 -9.11 -6.46 4.83
C PHE A 181 -7.72 -6.94 4.43
N VAL A 182 -7.59 -8.25 4.21
CA VAL A 182 -6.44 -8.88 3.55
C VAL A 182 -6.95 -9.82 2.48
N GLN A 183 -6.23 -9.96 1.39
CA GLN A 183 -6.55 -10.94 0.35
C GLN A 183 -5.68 -12.18 0.51
N VAL A 184 -6.23 -13.37 0.27
CA VAL A 184 -5.45 -14.62 0.19
C VAL A 184 -5.51 -15.21 -1.21
N SER A 185 -4.45 -15.89 -1.64
CA SER A 185 -4.35 -16.45 -3.00
C SER A 185 -4.53 -17.96 -3.08
N SER A 186 -4.75 -18.62 -1.95
CA SER A 186 -4.82 -20.08 -1.88
C SER A 186 -5.63 -20.54 -0.68
N ALA A 187 -6.32 -21.68 -0.79
CA ALA A 187 -6.99 -22.34 0.33
C ALA A 187 -6.00 -22.84 1.40
N THR A 188 -4.71 -22.97 1.06
CA THR A 188 -3.63 -23.20 2.03
C THR A 188 -2.94 -21.88 2.30
N ASN A 189 -3.42 -21.15 3.31
CA ASN A 189 -2.90 -19.84 3.71
C ASN A 189 -2.85 -19.73 5.24
N SER A 190 -1.88 -19.01 5.78
CA SER A 190 -1.79 -18.70 7.21
C SER A 190 -1.24 -17.30 7.42
N MET A 191 -1.57 -16.71 8.58
CA MET A 191 -0.87 -15.53 9.09
C MET A 191 -0.87 -15.53 10.61
N THR A 192 0.03 -14.73 11.19
CA THR A 192 0.05 -14.41 12.61
C THR A 192 -0.18 -12.91 12.77
N ILE A 193 -1.02 -12.50 13.73
CA ILE A 193 -1.06 -11.12 14.22
C ILE A 193 -0.19 -11.07 15.48
N PRO A 194 1.07 -10.61 15.40
CA PRO A 194 2.01 -10.75 16.50
C PRO A 194 1.84 -9.65 17.53
N THR A 195 2.09 -9.98 18.79
CA THR A 195 2.13 -9.02 19.88
C THR A 195 3.25 -7.99 19.73
N SER A 196 4.30 -8.29 18.96
CA SER A 196 5.41 -7.37 18.66
C SER A 196 5.00 -6.23 17.71
N ALA A 197 3.94 -6.39 16.90
CA ALA A 197 3.44 -5.35 16.02
C ALA A 197 2.73 -4.21 16.76
N ARG A 198 2.42 -4.38 18.05
CA ARG A 198 1.68 -3.37 18.84
C ARG A 198 2.50 -2.10 19.01
N VAL A 199 1.90 -0.96 18.67
CA VAL A 199 2.50 0.35 18.82
C VAL A 199 1.52 1.34 19.44
N HIS A 200 2.07 2.34 20.15
CA HIS A 200 1.29 3.51 20.52
C HIS A 200 1.20 4.41 19.30
N ASN A 201 -0.02 4.62 18.80
CA ASN A 201 -0.31 5.63 17.78
C ASN A 201 -1.24 6.67 18.41
N THR A 202 -0.82 7.93 18.44
CA THR A 202 -1.63 9.05 18.92
C THR A 202 -2.55 9.63 17.84
N THR A 203 -2.46 9.11 16.62
CA THR A 203 -3.23 9.58 15.48
C THR A 203 -4.59 8.88 15.45
N ASN A 204 -5.66 9.63 15.16
CA ASN A 204 -7.02 9.09 15.03
C ASN A 204 -7.03 7.94 13.99
N ASN A 205 -7.96 6.99 14.11
CA ASN A 205 -8.05 5.79 13.26
C ASN A 205 -8.07 6.07 11.75
N TYR A 206 -8.41 7.30 11.36
CA TYR A 206 -8.53 7.72 9.96
C TYR A 206 -7.43 8.68 9.52
N LYS A 207 -6.38 8.87 10.33
CA LYS A 207 -5.24 9.73 10.03
C LYS A 207 -3.97 8.91 10.29
N SER A 208 -3.17 8.66 9.26
CA SER A 208 -1.85 8.04 9.38
C SER A 208 -0.81 8.96 8.76
N SER A 209 0.30 9.19 9.45
CA SER A 209 1.51 9.76 8.85
C SER A 209 2.13 8.74 7.92
N ARG A 210 2.51 9.17 6.72
CA ARG A 210 3.10 8.37 5.64
C ARG A 210 4.51 7.88 6.03
N VAL A 211 4.81 6.59 5.80
CA VAL A 211 6.18 6.06 5.77
C VAL A 211 6.86 6.58 4.51
N GLU A 212 8.18 6.82 4.52
CA GLU A 212 8.89 7.22 3.29
C GLU A 212 8.62 6.23 2.16
N GLU A 213 8.31 6.76 0.99
CA GLU A 213 8.06 5.95 -0.19
C GLU A 213 9.34 5.38 -0.77
N MET A 214 9.23 4.24 -1.43
CA MET A 214 10.31 3.76 -2.28
C MET A 214 10.51 4.71 -3.46
N ASP A 215 11.76 4.79 -3.94
CA ASP A 215 12.08 5.46 -5.19
C ASP A 215 11.22 4.90 -6.35
N GLU A 216 10.97 5.72 -7.37
CA GLU A 216 10.14 5.39 -8.54
C GLU A 216 8.70 4.97 -8.20
N THR A 217 8.11 5.65 -7.21
CA THR A 217 6.71 5.47 -6.80
C THR A 217 5.89 6.72 -7.13
N LEU A 218 4.80 6.55 -7.87
CA LEU A 218 3.81 7.57 -8.19
C LEU A 218 2.56 7.34 -7.33
N LEU A 219 2.10 8.37 -6.63
CA LEU A 219 0.84 8.38 -5.91
C LEU A 219 -0.15 9.29 -6.63
N LEU A 220 -1.31 8.74 -6.99
CA LEU A 220 -2.35 9.45 -7.71
C LEU A 220 -3.54 9.63 -6.78
N THR A 221 -3.89 10.86 -6.47
CA THR A 221 -5.06 11.18 -5.65
C THR A 221 -6.10 11.87 -6.49
N ILE A 222 -7.32 11.33 -6.53
CA ILE A 222 -8.45 11.91 -7.24
C ILE A 222 -9.46 12.48 -6.24
N THR A 223 -9.83 13.74 -6.40
CA THR A 223 -10.88 14.43 -5.61
C THR A 223 -11.91 15.07 -6.54
N ASN A 224 -13.00 15.60 -5.98
CA ASN A 224 -14.05 16.31 -6.71
C ASN A 224 -14.55 17.55 -5.95
N GLU A 225 -15.34 18.40 -6.61
CA GLU A 225 -15.87 19.65 -6.02
C GLU A 225 -17.20 19.48 -5.26
N GLU A 226 -17.88 18.34 -5.36
CA GLU A 226 -19.23 18.13 -4.78
C GLU A 226 -19.21 17.53 -3.37
N ASN A 227 -18.22 16.69 -3.05
CA ASN A 227 -18.10 16.05 -1.75
C ASN A 227 -16.64 15.89 -1.30
N THR A 228 -16.43 15.40 -0.09
CA THR A 228 -15.07 15.23 0.48
C THR A 228 -14.39 13.94 0.05
N TYR A 229 -15.05 13.09 -0.73
CA TYR A 229 -14.56 11.77 -1.08
C TYR A 229 -13.42 11.84 -2.09
N TYR A 230 -12.55 10.85 -1.97
CA TYR A 230 -11.34 10.75 -2.77
C TYR A 230 -10.92 9.29 -2.91
N ASP A 231 -10.11 9.01 -3.91
CA ASP A 231 -9.46 7.72 -4.05
C ASP A 231 -7.96 7.92 -4.28
N VAL A 232 -7.19 6.89 -3.94
CA VAL A 232 -5.74 6.90 -4.07
C VAL A 232 -5.30 5.66 -4.80
N ASN A 233 -4.56 5.84 -5.89
CA ASN A 233 -3.87 4.76 -6.58
C ASN A 233 -2.35 4.90 -6.40
N ARG A 234 -1.68 3.77 -6.17
CA ARG A 234 -0.22 3.72 -6.06
C ARG A 234 0.38 2.88 -7.16
N ILE A 235 1.39 3.42 -7.82
CA ILE A 235 2.12 2.74 -8.89
C ILE A 235 3.60 2.84 -8.57
N GLY A 236 4.35 1.75 -8.66
CA GLY A 236 5.79 1.80 -8.43
C GLY A 236 6.56 0.85 -9.32
N PHE A 237 7.88 1.05 -9.41
CA PHE A 237 8.78 0.15 -10.13
C PHE A 237 9.85 -0.42 -9.18
N ARG A 238 10.04 -1.74 -9.21
CA ARG A 238 11.03 -2.43 -8.37
C ARG A 238 11.54 -3.72 -8.99
N ASN A 239 12.74 -4.16 -8.60
CA ASN A 239 13.42 -5.31 -9.21
C ASN A 239 12.77 -6.68 -8.91
N ASP A 240 12.11 -6.79 -7.78
CA ASP A 240 11.54 -8.03 -7.25
C ASP A 240 10.02 -8.14 -7.46
N ALA A 241 9.41 -7.20 -8.19
CA ALA A 241 8.02 -7.28 -8.61
C ALA A 241 7.85 -8.02 -9.95
N THR A 242 6.63 -8.47 -10.22
CA THR A 242 6.23 -9.13 -11.47
C THR A 242 5.18 -8.30 -12.23
N GLU A 243 5.00 -8.58 -13.53
CA GLU A 243 3.88 -7.97 -14.29
C GLU A 243 2.53 -8.60 -13.93
N GLU A 244 2.54 -9.88 -13.55
CA GLU A 244 1.40 -10.58 -12.94
C GLU A 244 1.20 -10.12 -11.49
N TRP A 245 0.01 -10.37 -10.92
CA TRP A 245 -0.28 -10.05 -9.52
C TRP A 245 0.80 -10.56 -8.56
N ASP A 246 1.57 -9.62 -7.99
CA ASP A 246 2.52 -9.89 -6.94
C ASP A 246 1.84 -9.73 -5.59
N ILE A 247 1.47 -10.85 -4.96
CA ILE A 247 0.79 -10.86 -3.67
C ILE A 247 1.53 -10.06 -2.58
N ALA A 248 2.86 -9.91 -2.66
CA ALA A 248 3.63 -9.19 -1.64
C ALA A 248 3.52 -7.66 -1.78
N PHE A 249 3.32 -7.15 -2.99
CA PHE A 249 3.44 -5.70 -3.28
C PHE A 249 2.16 -5.09 -3.85
N ASP A 250 1.31 -5.90 -4.48
CA ASP A 250 0.12 -5.44 -5.17
C ASP A 250 -1.12 -5.59 -4.31
N ALA A 251 -2.11 -4.74 -4.60
CA ALA A 251 -3.44 -4.86 -4.04
C ALA A 251 -4.50 -4.73 -5.13
N HIS A 252 -5.35 -5.75 -5.22
CA HIS A 252 -6.56 -5.65 -6.01
C HIS A 252 -7.46 -4.52 -5.50
N LYS A 253 -8.13 -3.84 -6.43
CA LYS A 253 -9.02 -2.72 -6.10
C LYS A 253 -10.27 -3.22 -5.36
N MET A 254 -10.44 -2.76 -4.12
CA MET A 254 -11.73 -2.77 -3.43
C MET A 254 -12.49 -1.47 -3.75
N PHE A 255 -13.68 -1.60 -4.33
CA PHE A 255 -14.54 -0.45 -4.64
C PHE A 255 -15.25 0.08 -3.39
N GLY A 256 -15.29 1.39 -3.26
CA GLY A 256 -15.97 2.07 -2.17
C GLY A 256 -17.40 2.50 -2.50
N SER A 257 -17.80 3.63 -1.91
CA SER A 257 -19.12 4.23 -2.13
C SER A 257 -19.32 4.59 -3.61
N SER A 258 -20.56 4.43 -4.09
CA SER A 258 -20.93 4.78 -5.46
C SER A 258 -20.86 6.29 -5.74
N THR A 259 -20.85 7.13 -4.69
CA THR A 259 -20.73 8.59 -4.82
C THR A 259 -19.30 9.10 -4.64
N ALA A 260 -18.36 8.22 -4.32
CA ALA A 260 -16.93 8.53 -4.30
C ALA A 260 -16.30 8.30 -5.69
N PRO A 261 -15.29 9.09 -6.10
CA PRO A 261 -14.48 8.73 -7.26
C PRO A 261 -13.82 7.37 -7.03
N GLN A 262 -13.58 6.62 -8.12
CA GLN A 262 -12.82 5.37 -8.07
C GLN A 262 -11.68 5.44 -9.10
N LEU A 263 -10.47 5.04 -8.72
CA LEU A 263 -9.27 5.09 -9.56
C LEU A 263 -8.47 3.78 -9.43
N TRP A 264 -8.18 3.12 -10.54
CA TRP A 264 -7.43 1.86 -10.53
C TRP A 264 -6.58 1.69 -11.80
N THR A 265 -5.49 0.93 -11.69
CA THR A 265 -4.74 0.50 -12.87
C THR A 265 -5.25 -0.85 -13.36
N VAL A 266 -5.03 -1.13 -14.64
CA VAL A 266 -5.33 -2.44 -15.24
C VAL A 266 -4.03 -3.05 -15.75
N SER A 267 -3.70 -4.26 -15.30
CA SER A 267 -2.55 -5.04 -15.77
C SER A 267 -2.94 -6.50 -15.87
N ASN A 268 -2.61 -7.18 -16.97
CA ASN A 268 -2.94 -8.59 -17.17
C ASN A 268 -4.41 -8.96 -16.90
N ASP A 269 -5.34 -8.10 -17.35
CA ASP A 269 -6.79 -8.23 -17.14
C ASP A 269 -7.25 -8.18 -15.66
N GLU A 270 -6.36 -7.81 -14.73
CA GLU A 270 -6.63 -7.59 -13.30
C GLU A 270 -6.61 -6.09 -12.96
N ILE A 271 -7.31 -5.71 -11.89
CA ILE A 271 -7.50 -4.30 -11.49
C ILE A 271 -6.90 -4.01 -10.11
N PHE A 272 -6.10 -2.95 -10.02
CA PHE A 272 -5.26 -2.70 -8.85
C PHE A 272 -5.45 -1.29 -8.28
N SER A 273 -5.63 -1.20 -6.96
CA SER A 273 -5.46 0.07 -6.21
C SER A 273 -3.98 0.36 -5.93
N GLN A 274 -3.15 -0.68 -5.93
CA GLN A 274 -1.71 -0.59 -5.81
C GLN A 274 -1.05 -1.62 -6.72
N ASN A 275 -0.14 -1.15 -7.59
CA ASN A 275 0.52 -1.98 -8.60
C ASN A 275 2.02 -1.65 -8.66
N TYR A 276 2.87 -2.58 -8.22
CA TYR A 276 4.30 -2.51 -8.39
C TYR A 276 4.72 -3.38 -9.57
N LEU A 277 5.42 -2.77 -10.51
CA LEU A 277 5.84 -3.40 -11.74
C LEU A 277 7.36 -3.63 -11.73
N PRO A 278 7.87 -4.61 -12.49
CA PRO A 278 9.31 -4.70 -12.75
C PRO A 278 9.79 -3.44 -13.46
N TYR A 279 11.05 -3.04 -13.23
CA TYR A 279 11.61 -1.91 -13.96
C TYR A 279 11.49 -2.10 -15.47
N VAL A 280 10.99 -1.06 -16.13
CA VAL A 280 10.81 -1.03 -17.57
C VAL A 280 11.86 -0.10 -18.18
N TYR A 281 12.40 -0.52 -19.33
CA TYR A 281 13.47 0.19 -20.05
C TYR A 281 13.06 0.62 -21.46
N GLU A 282 11.83 0.27 -21.84
CA GLU A 282 11.19 0.65 -23.09
C GLU A 282 9.87 1.36 -22.74
N SER A 283 9.24 2.00 -23.72
CA SER A 283 7.94 2.65 -23.53
C SER A 283 6.96 1.68 -22.88
N TYR A 284 6.40 2.08 -21.74
CA TYR A 284 5.42 1.30 -21.01
C TYR A 284 4.13 2.08 -20.88
N GLN A 285 3.02 1.44 -21.22
CA GLN A 285 1.69 2.01 -21.14
C GLN A 285 0.89 1.25 -20.10
N LEU A 286 0.43 1.96 -19.09
CA LEU A 286 -0.38 1.42 -18.02
C LEU A 286 -1.76 2.06 -18.06
N PRO A 287 -2.81 1.30 -18.43
CA PRO A 287 -4.17 1.80 -18.33
C PRO A 287 -4.50 2.23 -16.90
N LEU A 288 -5.08 3.42 -16.77
CA LEU A 288 -5.55 4.00 -15.53
C LEU A 288 -7.04 4.32 -15.70
N ASN A 289 -7.88 3.47 -15.13
CA ASN A 289 -9.31 3.61 -15.21
C ASN A 289 -9.83 4.51 -14.09
N PHE A 290 -10.88 5.25 -14.41
CA PHE A 290 -11.51 6.20 -13.51
C PHE A 290 -13.03 6.12 -13.62
N ARG A 291 -13.74 5.98 -12.49
CA ARG A 291 -15.19 6.10 -12.42
C ARG A 291 -15.57 7.34 -11.62
N ALA A 292 -16.36 8.22 -12.23
CA ALA A 292 -16.97 9.34 -11.54
C ALA A 292 -18.10 8.85 -10.61
N GLY A 293 -18.07 9.26 -9.34
CA GLY A 293 -19.18 9.01 -8.41
C GLY A 293 -20.30 10.05 -8.49
N VAL A 294 -19.97 11.24 -9.01
CA VAL A 294 -20.87 12.39 -9.18
C VAL A 294 -20.50 13.16 -10.45
N ASN A 295 -21.45 13.89 -11.03
CA ASN A 295 -21.17 14.75 -12.19
C ASN A 295 -20.52 16.05 -11.69
N SER A 296 -19.21 16.21 -11.88
CA SER A 296 -18.45 17.32 -11.29
C SER A 296 -17.15 17.61 -12.05
N THR A 297 -16.44 18.65 -11.60
CA THR A 297 -15.01 18.82 -11.84
C THR A 297 -14.24 17.91 -10.90
N TYR A 298 -13.28 17.19 -11.45
CA TYR A 298 -12.35 16.32 -10.74
C TYR A 298 -10.93 16.89 -10.80
N HIS A 299 -10.17 16.61 -9.75
CA HIS A 299 -8.78 17.03 -9.60
C HIS A 299 -7.92 15.78 -9.41
N LEU A 300 -7.10 15.45 -10.41
CA LEU A 300 -6.14 14.35 -10.35
C LEU A 300 -4.75 14.90 -10.02
N ASN A 301 -4.31 14.65 -8.79
CA ASN A 301 -3.02 15.09 -8.26
C ASN A 301 -2.00 13.95 -8.30
N PHE A 302 -0.78 14.25 -8.74
CA PHE A 302 0.33 13.32 -8.89
C PHE A 302 1.46 13.68 -7.93
N GLU A 303 1.85 12.76 -7.06
CA GLU A 303 2.98 12.92 -6.14
C GLU A 303 4.05 11.86 -6.39
N GLY A 304 5.30 12.16 -6.07
CA GLY A 304 6.41 11.21 -6.20
C GLY A 304 7.03 11.16 -7.60
N VAL A 305 6.63 12.04 -8.53
CA VAL A 305 7.25 12.16 -9.86
C VAL A 305 8.76 12.42 -9.74
N GLU A 306 9.18 13.17 -8.73
CA GLU A 306 10.57 13.48 -8.41
C GLU A 306 11.38 12.26 -7.96
N SER A 307 10.74 11.19 -7.51
CA SER A 307 11.41 9.92 -7.14
C SER A 307 11.89 9.15 -8.37
N PHE A 308 11.36 9.44 -9.55
CA PHE A 308 11.80 8.88 -10.83
C PHE A 308 13.01 9.63 -11.37
N PHE A 309 13.89 8.94 -12.13
CA PHE A 309 15.09 9.56 -12.70
C PHE A 309 14.78 10.87 -13.43
N PRO A 310 15.57 11.95 -13.26
CA PRO A 310 15.24 13.28 -13.77
C PRO A 310 14.88 13.40 -15.26
N ASN A 311 15.37 12.47 -16.09
CA ASN A 311 15.11 12.45 -17.54
C ASN A 311 14.05 11.42 -17.95
N SER A 312 13.34 10.81 -16.98
CA SER A 312 12.23 9.89 -17.29
C SER A 312 11.05 10.69 -17.77
N GLU A 313 10.61 10.40 -18.99
CA GLU A 313 9.37 10.89 -19.57
C GLU A 313 8.19 10.17 -18.90
N ILE A 314 7.33 10.93 -18.22
CA ILE A 314 6.15 10.39 -17.54
C ILE A 314 4.97 11.28 -17.94
N HIS A 315 4.00 10.69 -18.64
CA HIS A 315 2.84 11.42 -19.14
C HIS A 315 1.53 10.75 -18.74
N LEU A 316 0.49 11.57 -18.57
CA LEU A 316 -0.89 11.13 -18.54
C LEU A 316 -1.54 11.45 -19.90
N GLU A 317 -2.10 10.44 -20.55
CA GLU A 317 -2.99 10.62 -21.71
C GLU A 317 -4.45 10.56 -21.23
N ASP A 318 -5.22 11.61 -21.50
CA ASP A 318 -6.69 11.60 -21.42
C ASP A 318 -7.23 11.29 -22.81
N VAL A 319 -7.71 10.06 -23.00
CA VAL A 319 -8.18 9.56 -24.30
C VAL A 319 -9.54 10.15 -24.71
N LEU A 320 -10.33 10.61 -23.74
CA LEU A 320 -11.63 11.23 -23.99
C LEU A 320 -11.45 12.64 -24.55
N LEU A 321 -10.47 13.37 -24.02
CA LEU A 321 -10.17 14.76 -24.41
C LEU A 321 -9.04 14.89 -25.43
N ASP A 322 -8.39 13.79 -25.82
CA ASP A 322 -7.24 13.75 -26.73
C ASP A 322 -6.11 14.69 -26.25
N LYS A 323 -5.72 14.54 -24.98
CA LYS A 323 -4.68 15.37 -24.33
C LYS A 323 -3.58 14.51 -23.72
N ILE A 324 -2.35 14.97 -23.89
CA ILE A 324 -1.17 14.42 -23.20
C ILE A 324 -0.64 15.48 -22.24
N ILE A 325 -0.47 15.10 -20.97
CA ILE A 325 -0.01 15.95 -19.88
C ILE A 325 1.36 15.43 -19.43
N ASP A 326 2.39 16.27 -19.52
CA ASP A 326 3.71 15.95 -18.96
C ASP A 326 3.68 16.13 -17.44
N LEU A 327 3.82 15.03 -16.70
CA LEU A 327 3.74 15.03 -15.25
C LEU A 327 4.98 15.64 -14.58
N ARG A 328 6.06 15.91 -15.33
CA ARG A 328 7.20 16.71 -14.85
C ARG A 328 6.88 18.19 -14.79
N GLU A 329 6.00 18.67 -15.67
CA GLU A 329 5.62 20.08 -15.76
C GLU A 329 4.30 20.38 -15.03
N GLN A 330 3.37 19.43 -15.02
CA GLN A 330 2.03 19.59 -14.48
C GLN A 330 1.60 18.37 -13.65
N GLN A 331 1.69 18.51 -12.32
CA GLN A 331 1.30 17.47 -11.36
C GLN A 331 -0.17 17.53 -10.91
N LEU A 332 -0.94 18.50 -11.41
CA LEU A 332 -2.37 18.62 -11.13
C LEU A 332 -3.13 18.73 -12.45
N TYR A 333 -4.06 17.80 -12.68
CA TYR A 333 -4.91 17.80 -13.87
C TYR A 333 -6.38 17.91 -13.49
N ASP A 334 -6.99 19.01 -13.93
CA ASP A 334 -8.41 19.30 -13.71
C ASP A 334 -9.24 18.96 -14.94
N PHE A 335 -10.34 18.23 -14.74
CA PHE A 335 -11.23 17.83 -15.83
C PHE A 335 -12.67 17.66 -15.35
N MET A 336 -13.63 17.81 -16.26
CA MET A 336 -15.02 17.46 -15.98
C MET A 336 -15.28 15.99 -16.29
N ALA A 337 -16.11 15.33 -15.49
CA ALA A 337 -16.60 13.98 -15.75
C ALA A 337 -18.04 13.78 -15.27
N SER A 338 -18.74 12.86 -15.92
CA SER A 338 -20.10 12.40 -15.60
C SER A 338 -20.08 10.96 -15.13
N THR A 339 -21.05 10.58 -14.31
CA THR A 339 -21.33 9.19 -13.88
C THR A 339 -21.65 8.25 -15.05
N ASP A 340 -22.00 8.80 -16.21
CA ASP A 340 -22.26 8.05 -17.45
C ASP A 340 -21.02 7.90 -18.36
N ASP A 341 -19.87 8.51 -18.00
CA ASP A 341 -18.66 8.44 -18.81
C ASP A 341 -18.03 7.03 -18.76
N SER A 342 -17.29 6.68 -19.82
CA SER A 342 -16.50 5.44 -19.86
C SER A 342 -15.39 5.46 -18.80
N GLU A 343 -15.15 4.29 -18.18
CA GLU A 343 -14.13 4.14 -17.14
C GLU A 343 -12.70 4.12 -17.72
N ASP A 344 -12.55 3.64 -18.95
CA ASP A 344 -11.29 3.57 -19.69
C ASP A 344 -10.89 4.97 -20.21
N ARG A 345 -10.50 5.87 -19.31
CA ARG A 345 -10.24 7.28 -19.64
C ARG A 345 -8.77 7.64 -19.75
N PHE A 346 -7.92 7.07 -18.90
CA PHE A 346 -6.53 7.50 -18.82
C PHE A 346 -5.55 6.38 -19.16
N ILE A 347 -4.40 6.78 -19.70
CA ILE A 347 -3.24 5.91 -19.89
C ILE A 347 -2.02 6.63 -19.33
N LEU A 348 -1.29 5.96 -18.45
CA LEU A 348 0.01 6.43 -17.97
C LEU A 348 1.10 5.92 -18.90
N HIS A 349 1.92 6.83 -19.39
CA HIS A 349 3.06 6.54 -20.25
C HIS A 349 4.34 6.74 -19.45
N PHE A 350 5.11 5.68 -19.27
CA PHE A 350 6.43 5.72 -18.64
C PHE A 350 7.54 5.51 -19.68
N TYR A 351 8.64 6.24 -19.50
CA TYR A 351 9.90 6.17 -20.27
C TYR A 351 9.75 6.33 -21.79
N GLY A 352 8.70 7.03 -22.22
CA GLY A 352 8.62 7.67 -23.53
C GLY A 352 8.36 6.74 -24.72
N VAL A 353 7.39 7.12 -25.54
CA VAL A 353 7.23 6.67 -26.92
C VAL A 353 8.34 7.34 -27.74
N THR A 354 9.55 6.78 -27.75
CA THR A 354 10.59 7.33 -28.63
C THR A 354 10.14 7.15 -30.08
N THR A 355 9.79 8.26 -30.74
CA THR A 355 10.10 8.35 -32.16
C THR A 355 11.59 8.09 -32.29
N THR A 356 11.92 6.87 -32.73
CA THR A 356 13.27 6.33 -32.92
C THR A 356 14.14 6.23 -31.66
N GLY A 357 14.01 5.12 -30.93
CA GLY A 357 15.03 4.07 -30.96
C GLY A 357 16.37 4.28 -30.23
N ASP A 358 16.53 5.28 -29.37
CA ASP A 358 17.71 5.34 -28.50
C ASP A 358 17.36 4.92 -27.07
N LYS A 359 17.79 3.70 -26.76
CA LYS A 359 17.65 3.04 -25.47
C LYS A 359 18.48 3.78 -24.42
N PRO A 360 18.02 3.85 -23.16
CA PRO A 360 18.88 4.27 -22.06
C PRO A 360 19.99 3.24 -21.85
N GLU A 361 21.18 3.54 -22.38
CA GLU A 361 22.39 2.78 -22.10
C GLU A 361 23.17 3.45 -20.94
N LEU A 362 24.27 2.85 -20.44
CA LEU A 362 25.19 3.41 -19.42
C LEU A 362 25.78 4.81 -19.75
N ASN A 363 25.27 5.53 -20.75
CA ASN A 363 25.71 6.82 -21.27
C ASN A 363 25.83 7.92 -20.20
N ASP A 364 25.21 7.77 -19.03
CA ASP A 364 25.32 8.70 -17.90
C ASP A 364 25.93 8.06 -16.63
N THR A 365 26.80 7.06 -16.79
CA THR A 365 27.51 6.42 -15.67
C THR A 365 28.78 7.18 -15.30
N ARG A 366 28.85 7.62 -14.04
CA ARG A 366 30.00 8.28 -13.43
C ARG A 366 30.71 7.33 -12.49
N ILE A 367 32.03 7.24 -12.64
CA ILE A 367 32.88 6.46 -11.75
C ILE A 367 33.77 7.43 -10.97
N PHE A 368 33.73 7.36 -9.64
CA PHE A 368 34.55 8.20 -8.78
C PHE A 368 35.00 7.44 -7.54
N SER A 369 35.94 8.01 -6.77
CA SER A 369 36.43 7.40 -5.54
C SER A 369 36.41 8.37 -4.37
N GLN A 370 36.19 7.84 -3.18
CA GLN A 370 36.36 8.53 -1.91
C GLN A 370 37.13 7.62 -0.96
N HIS A 371 38.29 8.08 -0.47
CA HIS A 371 39.24 7.27 0.29
C HIS A 371 39.66 6.00 -0.48
N ASN A 372 39.29 4.82 0.03
CA ASN A 372 39.52 3.51 -0.57
C ASN A 372 38.26 2.89 -1.20
N THR A 373 37.14 3.63 -1.29
CA THR A 373 35.90 3.14 -1.92
C THR A 373 35.72 3.75 -3.29
N ILE A 374 35.40 2.90 -4.27
CA ILE A 374 35.01 3.29 -5.63
C ILE A 374 33.49 3.24 -5.70
N TYR A 375 32.92 4.28 -6.31
CA TYR A 375 31.50 4.42 -6.58
C TYR A 375 31.27 4.39 -8.08
N ILE A 376 30.23 3.67 -8.49
CA ILE A 376 29.71 3.60 -9.85
C ILE A 376 28.29 4.13 -9.76
N GLN A 377 28.11 5.36 -10.20
CA GLN A 377 26.83 6.04 -10.19
C GLN A 377 26.27 6.03 -11.60
N SER A 378 25.18 5.31 -11.82
CA SER A 378 24.48 5.27 -13.11
C SER A 378 23.37 6.32 -13.11
N GLY A 379 23.23 7.10 -14.20
CA GLY A 379 22.14 8.09 -14.31
C GLY A 379 20.74 7.48 -14.43
N GLN A 380 20.66 6.19 -14.76
CA GLN A 380 19.45 5.33 -14.72
C GLN A 380 19.84 3.93 -14.23
N MET A 381 18.88 3.15 -13.73
CA MET A 381 19.15 1.79 -13.29
C MET A 381 19.63 0.92 -14.48
N PRO A 382 20.79 0.26 -14.39
CA PRO A 382 21.24 -0.63 -15.46
C PRO A 382 20.26 -1.80 -15.62
N LYS A 383 19.96 -2.20 -16.87
CA LYS A 383 19.07 -3.34 -17.14
C LYS A 383 19.64 -4.68 -16.68
N ASP A 384 20.93 -4.87 -16.88
CA ASP A 384 21.61 -6.13 -16.63
C ASP A 384 22.74 -5.95 -15.61
N ALA A 385 23.04 -7.02 -14.88
CA ALA A 385 24.22 -7.07 -14.03
C ALA A 385 25.49 -6.81 -14.85
N TYR A 386 26.34 -5.91 -14.38
CA TYR A 386 27.52 -5.45 -15.10
C TYR A 386 28.81 -5.96 -14.46
N ARG A 387 29.86 -6.12 -15.26
CA ARG A 387 31.18 -6.56 -14.77
C ARG A 387 32.07 -5.36 -14.49
N ILE A 388 32.76 -5.37 -13.38
CA ILE A 388 33.73 -4.35 -13.00
C ILE A 388 35.11 -4.98 -12.98
N GLU A 389 36.11 -4.30 -13.54
CA GLU A 389 37.52 -4.64 -13.39
C GLU A 389 38.32 -3.39 -13.02
N VAL A 390 39.26 -3.52 -12.08
CA VAL A 390 40.17 -2.43 -11.71
C VAL A 390 41.61 -2.84 -11.98
N PHE A 391 42.36 -1.95 -12.61
CA PHE A 391 43.75 -2.15 -12.99
C PHE A 391 44.67 -1.16 -12.28
N ASN A 392 45.84 -1.62 -11.86
CA ASN A 392 46.92 -0.74 -11.43
C ASN A 392 47.66 -0.12 -12.64
N VAL A 393 48.58 0.81 -12.40
CA VAL A 393 49.36 1.50 -13.44
C VAL A 393 50.27 0.60 -14.27
N MET A 394 50.56 -0.62 -13.80
CA MET A 394 51.32 -1.64 -14.53
C MET A 394 50.41 -2.52 -15.40
N GLY A 395 49.10 -2.27 -15.41
CA GLY A 395 48.10 -3.04 -16.17
C GLY A 395 47.69 -4.35 -15.52
N GLN A 396 48.04 -4.59 -14.26
CA GLN A 396 47.60 -5.78 -13.53
C GLN A 396 46.20 -5.55 -12.97
N THR A 397 45.30 -6.52 -13.15
CA THR A 397 43.98 -6.53 -12.53
C THR A 397 44.14 -6.74 -11.02
N VAL A 398 43.64 -5.80 -10.22
CA VAL A 398 43.67 -5.83 -8.75
C VAL A 398 42.29 -6.08 -8.14
N TYR A 399 41.22 -5.95 -8.92
CA TYR A 399 39.86 -6.27 -8.52
C TYR A 399 39.02 -6.65 -9.75
N ALA A 400 38.13 -7.63 -9.60
CA ALA A 400 37.15 -7.99 -10.60
C ALA A 400 35.90 -8.60 -9.95
N GLU A 401 34.72 -8.09 -10.26
CA GLU A 401 33.45 -8.58 -9.71
C GLU A 401 32.30 -8.36 -10.69
N ARG A 402 31.23 -9.13 -10.54
CA ARG A 402 29.95 -8.88 -11.20
C ARG A 402 29.04 -8.19 -10.20
N MET A 403 28.48 -7.05 -10.57
CA MET A 403 27.59 -6.26 -9.72
C MET A 403 26.17 -6.34 -10.28
N GLU A 404 25.22 -6.64 -9.41
CA GLU A 404 23.80 -6.61 -9.75
C GLU A 404 23.35 -5.18 -10.11
N PRO A 405 22.27 -5.03 -10.91
CA PRO A 405 21.69 -3.74 -11.22
C PRO A 405 21.54 -2.82 -9.99
N THR A 406 22.23 -1.68 -10.02
CA THR A 406 22.13 -0.64 -8.98
C THR A 406 22.49 0.71 -9.57
N THR A 407 21.82 1.75 -9.07
CA THR A 407 22.07 3.16 -9.44
C THR A 407 23.31 3.71 -8.75
N LEU A 408 23.68 3.19 -7.57
CA LEU A 408 24.89 3.52 -6.86
C LEU A 408 25.58 2.26 -6.33
N GLY A 409 26.40 1.67 -7.19
CA GLY A 409 27.28 0.58 -6.81
C GLY A 409 28.50 1.09 -6.06
N SER A 410 28.93 0.40 -5.01
CA SER A 410 30.21 0.72 -4.39
C SER A 410 30.95 -0.51 -3.90
N PHE A 411 32.28 -0.43 -3.91
CA PHE A 411 33.15 -1.45 -3.36
C PHE A 411 34.44 -0.83 -2.85
N THR A 412 35.00 -1.45 -1.81
CA THR A 412 36.27 -1.01 -1.22
C THR A 412 37.44 -1.71 -1.91
N LEU A 413 38.42 -0.93 -2.37
CA LEU A 413 39.66 -1.41 -2.96
C LEU A 413 40.79 -1.35 -1.93
N ASN A 414 41.19 -2.52 -1.42
CA ASN A 414 42.23 -2.67 -0.39
C ASN A 414 43.66 -2.64 -0.98
N GLU A 415 43.95 -1.61 -1.76
CA GLU A 415 45.23 -1.43 -2.43
C GLU A 415 45.96 -0.17 -1.94
N LYS A 416 47.24 -0.04 -2.28
CA LYS A 416 48.05 1.13 -1.88
C LYS A 416 47.51 2.42 -2.51
N THR A 417 47.73 3.55 -1.84
CA THR A 417 47.50 4.89 -2.37
C THR A 417 48.09 5.03 -3.77
N GLY A 418 47.26 5.40 -4.75
CA GLY A 418 47.68 5.43 -6.14
C GLY A 418 46.54 5.66 -7.13
N VAL A 419 46.90 5.78 -8.41
CA VAL A 419 45.94 5.91 -9.51
C VAL A 419 45.58 4.52 -10.03
N TYR A 420 44.29 4.28 -10.21
CA TYR A 420 43.73 3.05 -10.75
C TYR A 420 42.84 3.34 -11.94
N VAL A 421 42.73 2.38 -12.85
CA VAL A 421 41.80 2.42 -13.99
C VAL A 421 40.66 1.47 -13.69
N VAL A 422 39.45 2.01 -13.55
CA VAL A 422 38.22 1.23 -13.40
C VAL A 422 37.59 1.06 -14.76
N ARG A 423 37.19 -0.17 -15.07
CA ARG A 423 36.49 -0.52 -16.29
C ARG A 423 35.18 -1.21 -15.92
N VAL A 424 34.08 -0.65 -16.40
CA VAL A 424 32.73 -1.20 -16.25
C VAL A 424 32.28 -1.71 -17.60
N TYR A 425 31.93 -2.98 -17.68
CA TYR A 425 31.41 -3.64 -18.87
C TYR A 425 29.91 -3.80 -18.74
N GLY A 426 29.15 -3.09 -19.58
CA GLY A 426 27.77 -3.45 -19.90
C GLY A 426 27.70 -4.29 -21.17
N ASP A 427 26.51 -4.78 -21.51
CA ASP A 427 26.30 -5.71 -22.62
C ASP A 427 26.69 -5.17 -24.01
N LYS A 428 26.63 -3.85 -24.20
CA LYS A 428 26.95 -3.18 -25.47
C LYS A 428 28.09 -2.18 -25.41
N GLN A 429 28.48 -1.76 -24.21
CA GLN A 429 29.49 -0.71 -24.03
C GLN A 429 30.40 -0.95 -22.83
N THR A 430 31.58 -0.34 -22.89
CA THR A 430 32.58 -0.41 -21.82
C THR A 430 32.98 1.00 -21.42
N ILE A 431 32.78 1.33 -20.15
CA ILE A 431 33.14 2.62 -19.58
C ILE A 431 34.47 2.47 -18.85
N VAL A 432 35.38 3.42 -19.07
CA VAL A 432 36.72 3.40 -18.47
C VAL A 432 36.98 4.74 -17.81
N GLN A 433 37.33 4.72 -16.52
CA GLN A 433 37.61 5.92 -15.76
C GLN A 433 38.84 5.76 -14.88
N LYS A 434 39.63 6.83 -14.76
CA LYS A 434 40.76 6.90 -13.83
C LYS A 434 40.28 7.44 -12.49
N VAL A 435 40.64 6.78 -11.41
CA VAL A 435 40.32 7.19 -10.03
C VAL A 435 41.58 7.21 -9.18
N MET A 436 41.56 8.03 -8.13
CA MET A 436 42.66 8.12 -7.15
C MET A 436 42.21 7.49 -5.84
N ILE A 437 42.90 6.44 -5.40
CA ILE A 437 42.71 5.83 -4.09
C ILE A 437 43.67 6.50 -3.12
N LYS A 438 43.14 6.99 -2.00
CA LYS A 438 43.90 7.72 -0.98
C LYS A 438 44.29 6.83 0.19
#